data_AF-A0A6N3XDB8-F1
#
_entry.id   AF-A0A6N3XDB8-F1
#
_cell.length_a   1.000
_cell.length_b   1.000
_cell.length_c   1.000
_cell.angle_alpha   90.00
_cell.angle_beta   90.00
_cell.angle_gamma   90.00
#
_symmetry.space_group_name_H-M   'P 1'
#
loop_
_entity.id
_entity.type
_entity.pdbx_description
1 polymer ?
#
loop_
_entity_poly.entity_id
_entity_poly.type
_entity_poly.pdbx_seq_one_letter_code
_entity_poly.pdbx_strand_id
1 'polypeptide(L)'
;MELKDYQIRTLDAFTRWRNELAAAQVRAETTIAALEKVGVDVPADIRNCPKSAWQKLAEVGEVANPAMAYVERTAEAGFPIPHICFKVPTGGGKTLLGAAALERLNQSSGLVLWMVPSKAIYQQTKEKLWDRQHPYRQMLERGSGGR
;
A
#
# COMPACT_ATOMS: atom_id res chain seq x y z
N MET A 1 -8.99 -3.90 20.91
CA MET A 1 -7.67 -3.24 20.92
C MET A 1 -7.78 -1.95 20.13
N GLU A 2 -7.36 -0.84 20.72
CA GLU A 2 -7.43 0.48 20.10
C GLU A 2 -6.07 0.85 19.47
N LEU A 3 -6.10 1.51 18.31
CA LEU A 3 -4.90 1.98 17.63
C LEU A 3 -4.43 3.30 18.25
N LYS A 4 -3.12 3.50 18.36
CA LYS A 4 -2.55 4.78 18.81
C LYS A 4 -2.68 5.83 17.70
N ASP A 5 -2.72 7.11 18.06
CA ASP A 5 -2.87 8.22 17.10
C ASP A 5 -1.87 8.18 15.93
N TYR A 6 -0.59 7.93 16.20
CA TYR A 6 0.40 7.85 15.12
C TYR A 6 0.15 6.64 14.19
N GLN A 7 -0.43 5.55 14.70
CA GLN A 7 -0.78 4.38 13.91
C GLN A 7 -1.97 4.72 13.01
N ILE A 8 -2.99 5.38 13.56
CA ILE A 8 -4.13 5.89 12.81
C ILE A 8 -3.64 6.81 11.67
N ARG A 9 -2.87 7.85 11.99
CA ARG A 9 -2.30 8.76 10.98
C ARG A 9 -1.48 8.03 9.90
N THR A 10 -0.70 7.01 10.28
CA THR A 10 0.06 6.20 9.32
C THR A 10 -0.86 5.47 8.35
N LEU A 11 -1.93 4.88 8.86
CA LEU A 11 -2.88 4.13 8.07
C LEU A 11 -3.83 5.01 7.25
N ASP A 12 -4.10 6.24 7.71
CA ASP A 12 -4.84 7.24 6.96
C ASP A 12 -4.01 7.74 5.77
N ALA A 13 -2.71 7.98 5.96
CA ALA A 13 -1.79 8.29 4.87
C ALA A 13 -1.76 7.16 3.81
N PHE A 14 -1.73 5.90 4.26
CA PHE A 14 -1.88 4.74 3.37
C PHE A 14 -3.20 4.76 2.59
N THR A 15 -4.30 5.08 3.26
CA THR A 15 -5.63 5.15 2.63
C THR A 15 -5.68 6.26 1.58
N ARG A 16 -5.14 7.44 1.89
CA ARG A 16 -5.02 8.56 0.93
C ARG A 16 -4.19 8.16 -0.28
N TRP A 17 -3.03 7.52 -0.06
CA TRP A 17 -2.19 7.00 -1.14
C TRP A 17 -2.94 6.02 -2.04
N ARG A 18 -3.64 5.04 -1.46
CA ARG A 18 -4.40 4.06 -2.23
C ARG A 18 -5.52 4.71 -3.04
N ASN A 19 -6.26 5.63 -2.43
CA ASN A 19 -7.36 6.32 -3.12
C ASN A 19 -6.83 7.16 -4.29
N GLU A 20 -5.70 7.84 -4.11
CA GLU A 20 -5.07 8.59 -5.20
C GLU A 20 -4.47 7.65 -6.27
N LEU A 21 -3.92 6.49 -5.90
CA LEU A 21 -3.47 5.49 -6.85
C LEU A 21 -4.63 5.00 -7.74
N ALA A 22 -5.78 4.68 -7.14
CA ALA A 22 -6.98 4.29 -7.88
C ALA A 22 -7.48 5.43 -8.80
N ALA A 23 -7.48 6.67 -8.30
CA ALA A 23 -7.84 7.83 -9.11
C ALA A 23 -6.86 8.06 -10.27
N ALA A 24 -5.56 7.82 -10.07
CA ALA A 24 -4.54 7.90 -11.10
C ALA A 24 -4.74 6.84 -12.19
N GLN A 25 -5.11 5.61 -11.81
CA GLN A 25 -5.46 4.55 -12.77
C GLN A 25 -6.64 4.94 -13.65
N VAL A 26 -7.74 5.43 -13.06
CA VAL A 26 -8.92 5.89 -13.82
C VAL A 26 -8.56 7.03 -14.77
N ARG A 27 -7.76 8.01 -14.32
CA ARG A 27 -7.29 9.12 -15.18
C ARG A 27 -6.42 8.63 -16.33
N ALA A 28 -5.51 7.68 -16.06
CA ALA A 28 -4.65 7.09 -17.07
C ALA A 28 -5.50 6.35 -18.13
N GLU A 29 -6.40 5.47 -17.71
CA GLU A 29 -7.31 4.73 -18.61
C GLU A 29 -8.16 5.68 -19.48
N THR A 30 -8.74 6.71 -18.86
CA THR A 30 -9.56 7.70 -19.58
C THR A 30 -8.74 8.46 -20.62
N THR A 31 -7.53 8.88 -20.26
CA THR A 31 -6.65 9.63 -21.17
C THR A 31 -6.14 8.75 -22.31
N ILE A 32 -5.74 7.50 -22.01
CA ILE A 32 -5.32 6.52 -23.02
C ILE A 32 -6.45 6.30 -24.03
N ALA A 33 -7.66 6.03 -23.56
CA ALA A 33 -8.82 5.82 -24.43
C ALA A 33 -9.16 7.06 -25.28
N ALA A 34 -8.91 8.27 -24.76
CA ALA A 34 -9.10 9.51 -25.52
C ALA A 34 -8.04 9.68 -26.61
N LEU A 35 -6.76 9.43 -26.30
CA LEU A 35 -5.64 9.52 -27.25
C LEU A 35 -5.76 8.51 -28.39
N GLU A 36 -6.12 7.26 -28.06
CA GLU A 36 -6.34 6.19 -29.04
C GLU A 36 -7.47 6.55 -30.02
N LYS A 37 -8.55 7.19 -29.56
CA LYS A 37 -9.66 7.64 -30.42
C LYS A 37 -9.25 8.70 -31.45
N VAL A 38 -8.30 9.56 -31.10
CA VAL A 38 -7.81 10.62 -31.98
C VAL A 38 -6.55 10.21 -32.77
N GLY A 39 -6.12 8.94 -32.64
CA GLY A 39 -4.97 8.41 -33.36
C GLY A 39 -3.63 9.00 -32.93
N VAL A 40 -3.54 9.48 -31.68
CA VAL A 40 -2.31 10.04 -31.11
C VAL A 40 -1.59 8.97 -30.29
N ASP A 41 -0.27 8.90 -30.42
CA ASP A 41 0.56 7.98 -29.65
C ASP A 41 0.40 8.21 -28.14
N VAL A 42 0.25 7.11 -27.41
CA VAL A 42 0.10 7.11 -25.96
C VAL A 42 1.48 7.20 -25.30
N PRO A 43 1.78 8.25 -24.51
CA PRO A 43 3.04 8.34 -23.78
C PRO A 43 3.22 7.15 -22.82
N ALA A 44 4.42 6.57 -22.77
CA ALA A 44 4.69 5.37 -21.96
C ALA A 44 4.53 5.63 -20.45
N ASP A 45 4.81 6.86 -20.00
CA ASP A 45 4.79 7.28 -18.60
C ASP A 45 3.38 7.44 -18.04
N ILE A 46 2.36 7.58 -18.90
CA ILE A 46 0.96 7.72 -18.46
C ILE A 46 0.46 6.52 -17.65
N ARG A 47 1.08 5.35 -17.87
CA ARG A 47 0.77 4.11 -17.15
C ARG A 47 1.44 4.04 -15.77
N ASN A 48 2.37 4.96 -15.44
CA ASN A 48 3.02 5.04 -14.14
C ASN A 48 2.16 5.75 -13.09
N CYS A 49 1.00 5.13 -12.82
CA CYS A 49 0.02 5.58 -11.83
C CYS A 49 0.62 5.71 -10.41
N PRO A 50 1.51 4.80 -9.95
CA PRO A 50 2.16 4.96 -8.64
C PRO A 50 2.98 6.25 -8.51
N LYS A 51 3.75 6.61 -9.54
CA LYS A 51 4.54 7.85 -9.58
C LYS A 51 3.63 9.08 -9.61
N SER A 52 2.61 9.07 -10.47
CA SER A 52 1.63 10.15 -10.55
C SER A 52 0.92 10.39 -9.22
N ALA A 53 0.48 9.32 -8.55
CA ALA A 53 -0.17 9.42 -7.25
C ALA A 53 0.76 9.98 -6.17
N TRP A 54 2.03 9.54 -6.15
CA TRP A 54 3.02 10.07 -5.22
C TRP A 54 3.28 11.57 -5.45
N GLN A 55 3.46 11.99 -6.71
CA GLN A 55 3.73 13.39 -7.06
C GLN A 55 2.59 14.30 -6.62
N LYS A 56 1.36 13.92 -6.91
CA LYS A 56 0.17 14.69 -6.51
C LYS A 56 0.04 14.81 -4.99
N LEU A 57 0.33 13.73 -4.25
CA LEU A 57 0.33 13.79 -2.78
C LEU A 57 1.49 14.63 -2.24
N ALA A 58 2.64 14.63 -2.92
CA ALA A 58 3.78 15.46 -2.54
C ALA A 58 3.47 16.95 -2.70
N GLU A 59 2.79 17.34 -3.79
CA GLU A 59 2.37 18.72 -4.06
C GLU A 59 1.45 19.29 -2.96
N VAL A 60 0.60 18.45 -2.36
CA VAL A 60 -0.32 18.86 -1.29
C VAL A 60 0.24 18.60 0.13
N GLY A 61 1.51 18.23 0.25
CA GLY A 61 2.16 18.00 1.55
C GLY A 61 1.72 16.73 2.29
N GLU A 62 1.15 15.75 1.57
CA GLU A 62 0.62 14.49 2.12
C GLU A 62 1.62 13.33 2.08
N VAL A 63 2.87 13.60 1.68
CA VAL A 63 4.01 12.68 1.85
C VAL A 63 4.87 13.12 3.04
N ALA A 64 5.69 12.19 3.55
CA ALA A 64 6.57 12.49 4.69
C ALA A 64 7.47 13.71 4.42
N ASN A 65 7.76 14.51 5.45
CA ASN A 65 8.66 15.67 5.37
C ASN A 65 9.93 15.42 6.21
N PRO A 66 11.15 15.53 5.65
CA PRO A 66 11.45 15.79 4.25
C PRO A 66 11.01 14.64 3.35
N ALA A 67 10.45 15.00 2.20
CA ALA A 67 10.03 14.05 1.19
C ALA A 67 11.26 13.47 0.50
N MET A 68 11.46 12.16 0.63
CA MET A 68 12.40 11.45 -0.22
C MET A 68 11.86 11.42 -1.64
N ALA A 69 12.72 11.54 -2.65
CA ALA A 69 12.29 11.40 -4.04
C ALA A 69 11.58 10.04 -4.29
N TYR A 70 10.60 10.03 -5.20
CA TYR A 70 9.95 8.80 -5.61
C TYR A 70 10.97 7.83 -6.23
N VAL A 71 11.02 6.59 -5.73
CA VAL A 71 11.90 5.55 -6.24
C VAL A 71 11.10 4.65 -7.17
N GLU A 72 11.37 4.70 -8.46
CA GLU A 72 10.63 3.87 -9.42
C GLU A 72 10.93 2.38 -9.21
N ARG A 73 9.89 1.55 -9.25
CA ARG A 73 9.96 0.09 -9.18
C ARG A 73 9.17 -0.44 -10.36
N THR A 74 9.80 -1.29 -11.16
CA THR A 74 9.20 -1.81 -12.40
C THR A 74 9.37 -3.32 -12.41
N ALA A 75 8.32 -4.03 -12.80
CA ALA A 75 8.38 -5.47 -13.03
C ALA A 75 9.18 -5.77 -14.31
N GLU A 76 9.63 -7.02 -14.45
CA GLU A 76 10.34 -7.46 -15.66
C GLU A 76 9.51 -7.23 -16.94
N ALA A 77 8.18 -7.41 -16.86
CA ALA A 77 7.25 -7.13 -17.95
C ALA A 77 6.99 -5.62 -18.20
N GLY A 78 7.77 -4.72 -17.58
CA GLY A 78 7.76 -3.28 -17.86
C GLY A 78 6.65 -2.47 -17.17
N PHE A 79 5.80 -3.11 -16.35
CA PHE A 79 4.76 -2.38 -15.63
C PHE A 79 5.25 -1.82 -14.28
N PRO A 80 4.84 -0.60 -13.89
CA PRO A 80 5.20 -0.02 -12.60
C PRO A 80 4.59 -0.77 -11.41
N ILE A 81 5.36 -0.94 -10.33
CA ILE A 81 4.97 -1.63 -9.10
C ILE A 81 4.66 -0.58 -8.01
N PRO A 82 3.41 -0.50 -7.53
CA PRO A 82 3.07 0.30 -6.36
C PRO A 82 3.85 -0.19 -5.14
N HIS A 83 4.51 0.72 -4.44
CA HIS A 83 5.23 0.40 -3.21
C HIS A 83 5.12 1.56 -2.22
N ILE A 84 5.10 1.21 -0.93
CA ILE A 84 4.98 2.15 0.18
C ILE A 84 5.91 1.74 1.31
N CYS A 85 6.26 2.69 2.17
CA CYS A 85 7.06 2.44 3.36
C CYS A 85 6.45 3.16 4.57
N PHE A 86 6.21 2.42 5.66
CA PHE A 86 5.86 3.01 6.94
C PHE A 86 7.12 3.18 7.79
N LYS A 87 7.49 4.44 8.07
CA LYS A 87 8.58 4.77 8.98
C LYS A 87 8.07 4.77 10.42
N VAL A 88 8.32 3.67 11.14
CA VAL A 88 7.78 3.43 12.49
C VAL A 88 8.92 3.05 13.43
N PRO A 89 8.97 3.53 14.68
CA PRO A 89 10.02 3.17 15.64
C PRO A 89 9.94 1.70 16.07
N THR A 90 11.00 1.21 16.73
CA THR A 90 10.97 -0.09 17.42
C THR A 90 9.87 -0.08 18.48
N GLY A 91 9.14 -1.20 18.64
CA GLY A 91 7.97 -1.24 19.53
C GLY A 91 6.73 -0.49 19.00
N GLY A 92 6.82 0.20 17.87
CA GLY A 92 5.70 0.96 17.29
C GLY A 92 4.58 0.14 16.63
N GLY A 93 4.53 -1.17 16.92
CA GLY A 93 3.49 -2.06 16.39
C GLY A 93 3.56 -2.28 14.87
N LYS A 94 4.76 -2.54 14.32
CA LYS A 94 4.93 -2.76 12.87
C LYS A 94 4.04 -3.88 12.33
N THR A 95 3.95 -5.00 13.05
CA THR A 95 3.08 -6.13 12.68
C THR A 95 1.60 -5.76 12.69
N LEU A 96 1.18 -4.99 13.70
CA LEU A 96 -0.19 -4.47 13.78
C LEU A 96 -0.51 -3.57 12.58
N LEU A 97 0.37 -2.63 12.26
CA LEU A 97 0.21 -1.74 11.10
C LEU A 97 0.12 -2.53 9.79
N GLY A 98 0.94 -3.57 9.62
CA GLY A 98 0.86 -4.43 8.44
C GLY A 98 -0.49 -5.14 8.33
N ALA A 99 -0.98 -5.76 9.42
CA ALA A 99 -2.28 -6.42 9.42
C ALA A 99 -3.43 -5.44 9.16
N ALA A 100 -3.41 -4.26 9.80
CA ALA A 100 -4.42 -3.22 9.60
C ALA A 100 -4.36 -2.57 8.21
N ALA A 101 -3.19 -2.52 7.57
CA ALA A 101 -3.06 -2.07 6.19
C ALA A 101 -3.62 -3.10 5.20
N LEU A 102 -3.38 -4.40 5.44
CA LEU A 102 -3.98 -5.48 4.64
C LEU A 102 -5.51 -5.50 4.77
N GLU A 103 -6.05 -5.33 5.98
CA GLU A 103 -7.48 -5.14 6.19
C GLU A 103 -8.02 -3.96 5.36
N ARG A 104 -7.31 -2.82 5.41
CA ARG A 104 -7.69 -1.64 4.64
C ARG A 104 -7.58 -1.82 3.14
N LEU A 105 -6.75 -2.71 2.60
CA LEU A 105 -6.70 -2.96 1.15
C LEU A 105 -8.06 -3.38 0.60
N ASN A 106 -8.91 -4.00 1.43
CA ASN A 106 -10.23 -4.50 1.05
C ASN A 106 -10.16 -5.45 -0.16
N GLN A 107 -9.16 -6.35 -0.14
CA GLN A 107 -8.94 -7.37 -1.16
C GLN A 107 -9.20 -8.73 -0.53
N SER A 108 -10.33 -9.35 -0.88
CA SER A 108 -10.78 -10.63 -0.30
C SER A 108 -10.00 -11.86 -0.79
N SER A 109 -8.99 -11.67 -1.64
CA SER A 109 -8.17 -12.74 -2.19
C SER A 109 -6.80 -12.21 -2.58
N GLY A 110 -5.79 -13.05 -2.45
CA GLY A 110 -4.41 -12.74 -2.84
C GLY A 110 -3.42 -13.57 -2.04
N LEU A 111 -2.15 -13.49 -2.44
CA LEU A 111 -1.05 -14.10 -1.70
C LEU A 111 -0.28 -13.00 -0.96
N VAL A 112 -0.12 -13.15 0.36
CA VAL A 112 0.71 -12.27 1.18
C VAL A 112 1.98 -13.01 1.58
N LEU A 113 3.13 -12.50 1.12
CA LEU A 113 4.43 -12.97 1.59
C LEU A 113 4.93 -12.07 2.72
N TRP A 114 4.95 -12.60 3.95
CA TRP A 114 5.40 -11.87 5.13
C TRP A 114 6.86 -12.21 5.47
N MET A 115 7.79 -11.34 5.07
CA MET A 115 9.22 -11.54 5.29
C MET A 115 9.69 -10.92 6.61
N VAL A 116 10.58 -11.61 7.32
CA VAL A 116 11.16 -11.17 8.60
C VAL A 116 12.65 -11.50 8.64
N PRO A 117 13.48 -10.71 9.35
CA PRO A 117 14.94 -10.83 9.25
C PRO A 117 15.53 -11.91 10.16
N SER A 118 14.75 -12.52 11.06
CA SER A 118 15.26 -13.55 11.97
C SER A 118 14.19 -14.58 12.35
N LYS A 119 14.66 -15.78 12.73
CA LYS A 119 13.80 -16.88 13.21
C LYS A 119 13.02 -16.51 14.47
N ALA A 120 13.60 -15.71 15.36
CA ALA A 120 12.92 -15.24 16.57
C ALA A 120 11.70 -14.35 16.24
N ILE A 121 11.86 -13.39 15.32
CA ILE A 121 10.76 -12.52 14.88
C ILE A 121 9.70 -13.35 14.11
N TYR A 122 10.14 -14.33 13.31
CA TYR A 122 9.23 -15.27 12.65
C TYR A 122 8.34 -16.00 13.65
N GLN A 123 8.92 -16.63 14.67
CA GLN A 123 8.15 -17.42 15.64
C GLN A 123 7.13 -16.56 16.39
N GLN A 124 7.55 -15.38 16.88
CA GLN A 124 6.65 -14.43 17.56
C GLN A 124 5.53 -13.92 16.66
N THR A 125 5.83 -13.68 15.37
CA THR A 125 4.83 -13.22 14.41
C THR A 125 3.85 -14.35 14.09
N LYS A 126 4.36 -15.56 13.82
CA LYS A 126 3.56 -16.74 13.51
C LYS A 126 2.56 -17.04 14.63
N GLU A 127 2.99 -17.08 15.88
CA GLU A 127 2.11 -17.34 17.03
C GLU A 127 0.91 -16.37 17.05
N LYS A 128 1.17 -15.07 16.86
CA LYS A 128 0.14 -14.02 16.84
C LYS A 128 -0.76 -14.03 15.60
N LEU A 129 -0.25 -14.49 14.46
CA LEU A 129 -1.03 -14.58 13.21
C LEU A 129 -1.82 -15.88 13.09
N TRP A 130 -1.46 -16.93 13.85
CA TRP A 130 -2.17 -18.21 13.88
C TRP A 130 -3.22 -18.30 14.98
N ASP A 131 -3.06 -17.54 16.06
CA ASP A 131 -4.08 -17.44 17.10
C ASP A 131 -5.31 -16.65 16.59
N ARG A 132 -6.43 -17.34 16.42
CA ARG A 132 -7.71 -16.78 15.96
C ARG A 132 -8.29 -15.72 16.90
N GLN A 133 -7.95 -15.75 18.18
CA GLN A 133 -8.39 -14.76 19.15
C GLN A 133 -7.47 -13.53 19.17
N HIS A 134 -6.28 -13.63 18.58
CA HIS A 134 -5.35 -12.52 18.54
C HIS A 134 -5.84 -11.41 17.60
N PRO A 135 -5.76 -10.12 18.00
CA PRO A 135 -6.27 -9.01 17.19
C PRO A 135 -5.68 -8.93 15.77
N TYR A 136 -4.42 -9.33 15.59
CA TYR A 136 -3.79 -9.34 14.26
C TYR A 136 -4.48 -10.31 13.32
N ARG A 137 -4.78 -11.53 13.80
CA ARG A 137 -5.49 -12.52 13.00
C ARG A 137 -6.90 -12.05 12.68
N GLN A 138 -7.62 -11.48 13.65
CA GLN A 138 -8.95 -10.93 13.40
C GLN A 138 -8.95 -9.82 12.32
N MET A 139 -7.93 -8.97 12.27
CA MET A 139 -7.77 -7.97 11.19
C MET A 139 -7.56 -8.63 9.84
N LEU A 140 -6.71 -9.66 9.76
CA LEU A 140 -6.48 -10.41 8.53
C LEU A 140 -7.75 -11.13 8.04
N GLU A 141 -8.50 -11.76 8.94
CA GLU A 141 -9.78 -12.43 8.63
C GLU A 141 -10.81 -11.45 8.07
N ARG A 142 -10.92 -10.24 8.63
CA ARG A 142 -11.80 -9.20 8.09
C ARG A 142 -11.35 -8.74 6.70
N GLY A 143 -10.04 -8.60 6.48
CA GLY A 143 -9.47 -8.25 5.18
C GLY A 143 -9.69 -9.31 4.11
N SER A 144 -9.55 -10.60 4.44
CA SER A 144 -9.74 -11.72 3.51
C SER A 144 -11.20 -12.15 3.34
N GLY A 145 -12.11 -11.61 4.16
CA GLY A 145 -13.51 -12.03 4.18
C GLY A 145 -13.71 -13.45 4.74
N GLY A 146 -12.84 -13.87 5.67
CA GLY A 146 -12.90 -15.19 6.32
C GLY A 146 -12.31 -16.35 5.51
N ARG A 147 -11.52 -16.05 4.47
CA ARG A 147 -10.88 -17.03 3.58
C ARG A 147 -9.38 -17.12 3.82
#